data_AF-A0A8T7BVG6-F1
#
_entry.id   AF-A0A8T7BVG6-F1
#
_cell.length_a   1.000
_cell.length_b   1.000
_cell.length_c   1.000
_cell.angle_alpha   90.00
_cell.angle_beta   90.00
_cell.angle_gamma   90.00
#
_symmetry.space_group_name_H-M   'P 1'
#
loop_
_entity.id
_entity.type
_entity.pdbx_description
1 polymer ?
#
loop_
_entity_poly.entity_id
_entity_poly.type
_entity_poly.pdbx_seq_one_letter_code
_entity_poly.pdbx_strand_id
1 'polypeptide(L)' 'TSFLYNEWVSGALLGANPEEAFFVRCDRTTMTQNDLDNGRLICLIGVSVLKPAEFVVFRIGQKTADARS' A
#
# COMPACT_ATOMS: atom_id res chain seq x y z
N THR A 1 -0.67 0.81 -9.45
CA THR A 1 -1.93 0.18 -8.96
C THR A 1 -2.40 -0.99 -9.81
N SER A 2 -1.80 -1.26 -10.99
CA SER A 2 -2.29 -2.28 -11.94
C SER A 2 -2.49 -3.69 -11.38
N PHE A 3 -1.64 -4.13 -10.46
CA PHE A 3 -1.79 -5.42 -9.79
C PHE A 3 -3.14 -5.53 -9.05
N LEU A 4 -3.41 -4.60 -8.11
CA LEU A 4 -4.65 -4.62 -7.32
C LEU A 4 -5.90 -4.40 -8.18
N TYR A 5 -5.78 -3.65 -9.28
CA TYR A 5 -6.86 -3.52 -10.26
C TYR A 5 -7.20 -4.88 -10.90
N ASN A 6 -6.18 -5.64 -11.32
CA ASN A 6 -6.40 -6.98 -11.87
C ASN A 6 -6.99 -7.93 -10.84
N GLU A 7 -6.54 -7.87 -9.59
CA GLU A 7 -7.11 -8.67 -8.49
C GLU A 7 -8.60 -8.33 -8.27
N TRP A 8 -8.99 -7.06 -8.32
CA TRP A 8 -10.39 -6.65 -8.28
C TRP A 8 -11.20 -7.19 -9.47
N VAL A 9 -10.68 -7.04 -10.70
CA VAL A 9 -11.33 -7.58 -11.91
C VAL A 9 -11.49 -9.09 -11.84
N SER A 10 -10.54 -9.80 -11.20
CA SER A 10 -10.60 -11.25 -11.00
C SER A 10 -11.57 -11.69 -9.88
N GLY A 11 -12.16 -10.74 -9.16
CA GLY A 11 -13.09 -11.00 -8.05
C GLY A 11 -12.43 -11.30 -6.72
N ALA A 12 -11.12 -11.10 -6.58
CA ALA A 12 -10.40 -11.32 -5.32
C ALA A 12 -10.63 -10.18 -4.30
N LEU A 13 -11.02 -8.99 -4.77
CA LEU A 13 -11.31 -7.82 -3.94
C LEU A 13 -12.80 -7.44 -4.03
N LEU A 14 -13.36 -6.97 -2.90
CA LEU A 14 -14.75 -6.53 -2.76
C LEU A 14 -14.90 -5.03 -3.04
N GLY A 15 -15.87 -4.64 -3.86
CA GLY A 15 -16.23 -3.23 -4.11
C GLY A 15 -16.94 -3.07 -5.45
N ALA A 16 -17.93 -2.20 -5.54
CA ALA A 16 -18.65 -1.94 -6.79
C ALA A 16 -17.78 -1.17 -7.80
N ASN A 17 -16.80 -0.44 -7.29
CA ASN A 17 -15.78 0.28 -8.04
C ASN A 17 -14.39 0.02 -7.43
N PRO A 18 -13.29 0.29 -8.17
CA PRO A 18 -11.93 0.08 -7.66
C PRO A 18 -11.60 0.87 -6.39
N GLU A 19 -12.22 2.04 -6.21
CA GLU A 19 -11.98 2.96 -5.08
C GLU A 19 -12.51 2.39 -3.76
N GLU A 20 -13.58 1.59 -3.81
CA GLU A 20 -14.09 0.80 -2.69
C GLU A 20 -13.26 -0.48 -2.44
N ALA A 21 -12.61 -1.00 -3.48
CA ALA A 21 -11.88 -2.26 -3.42
C ALA A 21 -10.47 -2.12 -2.86
N PHE A 22 -9.76 -1.06 -3.21
CA PHE A 22 -8.42 -0.81 -2.71
C PHE A 22 -8.00 0.65 -2.83
N PHE A 23 -7.01 1.03 -2.04
CA PHE A 23 -6.27 2.26 -2.26
C PHE A 23 -4.78 2.06 -2.03
N VAL A 24 -3.96 2.87 -2.70
CA VAL A 24 -2.51 2.92 -2.50
C VAL A 24 -2.10 4.38 -2.35
N ARG A 25 -1.44 4.71 -1.25
CA ARG A 25 -0.84 6.02 -1.01
C ARG A 25 0.65 5.85 -0.77
N CYS A 26 1.45 6.57 -1.53
CA CYS A 26 2.90 6.62 -1.40
C CYS A 26 3.34 8.02 -1.80
N ASP A 27 3.22 8.95 -0.87
CA ASP A 27 3.47 10.36 -1.10
C ASP A 27 3.97 11.01 0.21
N ARG A 28 4.20 12.33 0.21
CA ARG A 28 4.72 13.04 1.39
C ARG A 28 3.82 12.95 2.63
N THR A 29 2.55 12.59 2.50
CA THR A 29 1.64 12.39 3.62
C THR A 29 1.84 11.04 4.32
N THR A 30 2.54 10.09 3.69
CA THR A 30 2.84 8.78 4.30
C THR A 30 4.21 8.71 4.96
N MET A 31 5.05 9.74 4.80
CA MET A 31 6.45 9.75 5.25
C MET A 31 6.81 11.07 5.93
N THR A 32 7.52 11.01 7.06
CA THR A 32 8.14 12.19 7.67
C THR A 32 9.44 12.56 6.98
N GLN A 33 10.00 13.75 7.26
CA GLN A 33 11.33 14.10 6.76
C GLN A 33 12.40 13.13 7.27
N ASN A 34 12.31 12.73 8.54
CA ASN A 34 13.20 11.74 9.14
C ASN A 34 13.10 10.37 8.43
N ASP A 35 11.92 9.96 7.96
CA ASP A 35 11.79 8.72 7.18
C ASP A 35 12.60 8.83 5.88
N LEU A 36 12.47 9.94 5.15
CA LEU A 36 13.24 10.14 3.91
C LEU A 36 14.75 10.24 4.16
N ASP A 37 15.17 10.96 5.19
CA ASP A 37 16.59 11.15 5.53
C ASP A 37 17.25 9.81 5.91
N ASN A 38 16.48 8.88 6.49
CA ASN A 38 16.91 7.52 6.77
C ASN A 38 16.67 6.54 5.61
N GLY A 39 16.30 7.06 4.44
CA GLY A 39 16.06 6.26 3.24
C GLY A 39 14.89 5.30 3.37
N ARG A 40 13.89 5.60 4.21
CA ARG A 40 12.68 4.80 4.42
C ARG A 40 11.57 5.29 3.51
N LEU A 41 11.07 4.39 2.68
CA LEU A 41 9.84 4.59 1.91
C LEU A 41 8.68 3.90 2.60
N ILE A 42 7.55 4.60 2.78
CA ILE A 42 6.34 4.06 3.41
C ILE A 42 5.18 4.13 2.41
N CYS A 43 4.78 2.96 1.90
CA CYS A 43 3.54 2.78 1.14
C CYS A 43 2.41 2.37 2.10
N LEU A 44 1.29 3.07 2.04
CA LEU A 44 0.05 2.68 2.69
C LEU A 44 -0.89 2.03 1.67
N ILE A 45 -1.22 0.77 1.90
CA ILE A 45 -2.11 0.00 1.02
C ILE A 45 -3.29 -0.49 1.87
N GLY A 46 -4.50 -0.16 1.42
CA GLY A 46 -5.74 -0.73 1.95
C GLY A 46 -6.40 -1.60 0.89
N VAL A 47 -6.88 -2.78 1.31
CA VAL A 47 -7.57 -3.74 0.44
C VAL A 47 -8.82 -4.28 1.14
N SER A 48 -9.91 -4.38 0.39
CA SER A 48 -11.18 -4.96 0.82
C SER A 48 -11.23 -6.42 0.36
N VAL A 49 -10.88 -7.37 1.23
CA VAL A 49 -10.77 -8.80 0.89
C VAL A 49 -12.07 -9.55 1.20
N LEU A 50 -12.37 -10.60 0.42
CA LEU A 50 -13.46 -11.52 0.74
C LEU A 50 -13.22 -12.21 2.10
N LYS A 51 -14.28 -12.31 2.92
CA LYS A 51 -14.17 -12.83 4.29
C LYS A 51 -13.59 -14.26 4.37
N PRO A 52 -12.85 -14.58 5.46
CA PRO A 52 -12.66 -13.78 6.65
C PRO A 52 -11.25 -13.14 6.70
N ALA A 53 -11.05 -11.99 6.08
CA ALA A 53 -9.89 -11.13 6.33
C ALA A 53 -10.36 -9.67 6.44
N GLU A 54 -10.59 -9.24 7.69
CA GLU A 54 -11.15 -7.94 8.05
C GLU A 54 -10.05 -6.85 8.09
N PHE A 55 -9.41 -6.59 6.95
CA PHE A 55 -8.32 -5.61 6.71
C PHE A 55 -6.89 -6.12 6.90
N VAL A 56 -6.09 -6.01 5.84
CA VAL A 56 -4.63 -6.21 5.85
C VAL A 56 -3.97 -4.88 5.51
N VAL A 57 -3.15 -4.34 6.41
CA VAL A 57 -2.36 -3.13 6.18
C VAL A 57 -0.90 -3.54 5.94
N PHE A 58 -0.44 -3.44 4.69
CA PHE A 58 0.97 -3.62 4.37
C PHE A 58 1.72 -2.30 4.61
N ARG A 59 2.64 -2.31 5.58
CA ARG A 59 3.67 -1.27 5.73
C ARG A 59 4.97 -1.82 5.19
N ILE A 60 5.28 -1.47 3.94
CA ILE A 60 6.55 -1.83 3.32
C ILE A 60 7.52 -0.71 3.60
N GLY A 61 8.59 -1.02 4.33
CA GLY A 61 9.74 -0.14 4.54
C GLY A 61 10.92 -0.62 3.69
N GLN A 62 11.27 0.11 2.65
CA GLN A 62 12.50 -0.14 1.90
C GLN A 62 13.59 0.80 2.42
N LYS A 63 14.78 0.26 2.75
CA LYS A 63 15.98 1.07 2.95
C LYS A 63 16.63 1.34 1.59
N THR A 64 16.89 2.60 1.26
CA THR A 64 17.68 2.96 0.06
C THR A 64 19.15 2.57 0.25
N ALA A 65 19.84 2.24 -0.84
CA ALA A 65 21.23 1.78 -0.83
C ALA A 65 22.22 2.76 -0.15
N ASP A 66 21.89 4.04 -0.11
CA ASP A 66 22.70 5.11 0.52
C ASP A 66 22.48 5.28 2.03
N ALA A 67 21.70 4.41 2.69
CA ALA A 67 21.66 4.39 4.15
C ALA A 67 23.03 3.92 4.69
N ARG A 68 23.98 4.85 4.81
CA ARG A 68 25.28 4.62 5.42
C ARG A 68 25.06 4.02 6.80
N SER A 69 25.68 2.86 6.99
CA SER A 69 25.84 2.16 8.27
C SER A 69 26.36 3.07 9.37
#